data_AF-A0A251MUK7-F1
#
_entry.id   AF-A0A251MUK7-F1
#
_cell.length_a   1.000
_cell.length_b   1.000
_cell.length_c   1.000
_cell.angle_alpha   90.00
_cell.angle_beta   90.00
_cell.angle_gamma   90.00
#
_symmetry.space_group_name_H-M   'P 1'
#
loop_
_entity.id
_entity.type
_entity.pdbx_description
1 polymer ?
#
loop_
_entity_poly.entity_id
_entity_poly.type
_entity_poly.pdbx_seq_one_letter_code
_entity_poly.pdbx_strand_id
1 'polypeptide(L)'
;MDLQICTELDDPQQMLPPPPGTFVDRDELIQHVGDFAVSQGYVVTIKQSKRDRVVILGCDRGGVYRNRQKHMDESSSEHSRRKKTGSRLTNCPFEAVGKKDDGLWVLTIKNGTHNHEPLKDISEHPSARRFSEREVLLIKEMTESGLKPRQILKRLRQSNPDLLSTPKHVYNVKAKLRQGNVAVRNFKSLSTQKSFVRNNYSAVTEPSWRQCNPQRVPNLIGGRFVDSQSFTSIDVLNPATQQVVSQVPLTTNEEFKAAVFSAKRAFPLWRNTPITTRQRIMFKFQELIRRDIDKLAMCITSEHGKALKDAYSDVLRGLEVVEHACGLATLQMGEFVSNVTNGVDSFSIREPLGVCAGICPFDFPAMIPLWMFPIAVTCGNTFILKPSEKDPGASVMLAELATEAGLPNGVLNIVHGTDDILNAISDDDDIKAISFVGPNAAGAYIYSRALGTGKRIQ
;
A
#
# COMPACT_ATOMS: atom_id res chain seq x y z
N MET A 1 -41.72 55.82 42.11
CA MET A 1 -41.60 55.00 40.90
C MET A 1 -40.13 54.71 40.75
N ASP A 2 -39.66 53.58 41.27
CA ASP A 2 -38.33 53.05 40.98
C ASP A 2 -38.53 51.57 40.68
N LEU A 3 -38.53 51.25 39.39
CA LEU A 3 -38.60 49.90 38.86
C LEU A 3 -37.17 49.48 38.54
N GLN A 4 -36.63 48.64 39.41
CA GLN A 4 -35.33 48.01 39.24
C GLN A 4 -35.49 46.83 38.27
N ILE A 5 -34.86 46.97 37.10
CA ILE A 5 -34.84 45.99 36.02
C ILE A 5 -33.99 44.81 36.47
N CYS A 6 -34.63 43.65 36.69
CA CYS A 6 -33.95 42.36 36.82
C CYS A 6 -33.48 41.91 35.43
N THR A 7 -32.17 41.98 35.20
CA THR A 7 -31.49 41.33 34.08
C THR A 7 -31.49 39.82 34.30
N GLU A 8 -32.16 39.06 33.44
CA GLU A 8 -31.96 37.62 33.31
C GLU A 8 -30.50 37.37 32.89
N LEU A 9 -29.78 36.63 33.73
CA LEU A 9 -28.42 36.17 33.47
C LEU A 9 -28.52 34.96 32.53
N ASP A 10 -28.14 35.14 31.27
CA ASP A 10 -27.88 34.03 30.34
C ASP A 10 -26.69 33.21 30.89
N ASP A 11 -26.99 32.07 31.51
CA ASP A 11 -26.00 31.07 31.92
C ASP A 11 -25.28 30.56 30.66
N PRO A 12 -23.94 30.61 30.57
CA PRO A 12 -23.23 30.19 29.35
C PRO A 12 -23.56 28.73 29.03
N GLN A 13 -24.16 28.47 27.87
CA GLN A 13 -24.50 27.12 27.39
C GLN A 13 -23.32 26.16 27.59
N GLN A 14 -23.41 25.33 28.62
CA GLN A 14 -22.36 24.40 28.99
C GLN A 14 -22.37 23.24 27.99
N MET A 15 -21.25 23.02 27.30
CA MET A 15 -21.11 21.89 26.38
C MET A 15 -21.17 20.59 27.16
N LEU A 16 -22.13 19.73 26.82
CA LEU A 16 -22.28 18.43 27.46
C LEU A 16 -21.43 17.37 26.76
N PRO A 17 -20.91 16.36 27.49
CA PRO A 17 -20.31 15.19 26.87
C PRO A 17 -21.38 14.26 26.27
N PRO A 18 -21.03 13.44 25.26
CA PRO A 18 -21.96 12.48 24.69
C PRO A 18 -22.36 11.42 25.73
N PRO A 19 -23.61 10.94 25.69
CA PRO A 19 -24.07 9.92 26.62
C PRO A 19 -23.25 8.63 26.44
N PRO A 20 -22.96 7.88 27.53
CA PRO A 20 -22.32 6.58 27.42
C PRO A 20 -23.24 5.61 26.66
N GLY A 21 -22.65 4.70 25.90
CA GLY A 21 -23.39 3.77 25.06
C GLY A 21 -22.54 2.60 24.56
N THR A 22 -23.21 1.57 24.05
CA THR A 22 -22.60 0.41 23.40
C THR A 22 -22.95 0.43 21.92
N PHE A 23 -21.97 0.08 21.08
CA PHE A 23 -22.06 0.17 19.63
C PHE A 23 -21.57 -1.14 19.01
N VAL A 24 -22.15 -1.51 17.87
CA VAL A 24 -21.77 -2.75 17.18
C VAL A 24 -20.40 -2.55 16.51
N ASP A 25 -20.19 -1.38 15.92
CA ASP A 25 -18.98 -1.05 15.19
C ASP A 25 -18.24 0.17 15.76
N ARG A 26 -16.92 0.16 15.57
CA ARG A 26 -16.03 1.26 15.95
C ARG A 26 -16.45 2.59 15.32
N ASP A 27 -16.84 2.54 14.05
CA ASP A 27 -17.13 3.74 13.29
C ASP A 27 -18.51 4.32 13.63
N GLU A 28 -19.44 3.45 14.04
CA GLU A 28 -20.73 3.85 14.62
C GLU A 28 -20.53 4.64 15.92
N LEU A 29 -19.64 4.17 16.81
CA LEU A 29 -19.25 4.91 18.03
C LEU A 29 -18.65 6.28 17.69
N ILE A 30 -17.74 6.34 16.72
CA ILE A 30 -17.08 7.60 16.32
C ILE A 30 -18.10 8.57 15.72
N GLN A 31 -19.02 8.07 14.90
CA GLN A 31 -20.07 8.86 14.30
C GLN A 31 -21.02 9.41 15.37
N HIS A 32 -21.48 8.58 16.30
CA HIS A 32 -22.33 9.00 17.42
C HIS A 32 -21.70 10.13 18.24
N VAL A 33 -20.43 9.98 18.63
CA VAL A 33 -19.70 11.02 19.38
C VAL A 33 -19.50 12.28 18.54
N GLY A 34 -19.28 12.13 17.23
CA GLY A 34 -19.12 13.24 16.30
C GLY A 34 -20.39 14.08 16.14
N ASP A 35 -21.52 13.42 15.89
CA ASP A 35 -22.81 14.07 15.65
C ASP A 35 -23.29 14.78 16.92
N PHE A 36 -23.12 14.13 18.09
CA PHE A 36 -23.43 14.75 19.37
C PHE A 36 -22.54 15.97 19.64
N ALA A 37 -21.22 15.87 19.43
CA ALA A 37 -20.30 16.98 19.63
C ALA A 37 -20.68 18.20 18.78
N VAL A 38 -21.04 17.99 17.51
CA VAL A 38 -21.48 19.07 16.62
C VAL A 38 -22.76 19.73 17.14
N SER A 39 -23.71 18.94 17.67
CA SER A 39 -24.94 19.49 18.28
C SER A 39 -24.67 20.37 19.51
N GLN A 40 -23.56 20.09 20.22
CA GLN A 40 -23.11 20.85 21.39
C GLN A 40 -22.09 21.94 21.03
N GLY A 41 -21.82 22.19 19.73
CA GLY A 41 -20.92 23.27 19.30
C GLY A 41 -19.43 22.96 19.47
N TYR A 42 -19.01 21.70 19.49
CA TYR A 42 -17.59 21.34 19.44
C TYR A 42 -17.31 20.22 18.44
N VAL A 43 -16.03 20.00 18.12
CA VAL A 43 -15.62 18.99 17.14
C VAL A 43 -14.61 18.06 17.77
N VAL A 44 -14.81 16.75 17.59
CA VAL A 44 -13.93 15.70 18.09
C VAL A 44 -12.97 15.20 17.02
N THR A 45 -11.79 14.76 17.45
CA THR A 45 -10.73 14.19 16.63
C THR A 45 -10.17 12.93 17.29
N ILE A 46 -9.68 12.00 16.49
CA ILE A 46 -9.00 10.80 16.98
C ILE A 46 -7.60 11.20 17.45
N LYS A 47 -7.33 11.13 18.76
CA LYS A 47 -6.00 11.40 19.33
C LYS A 47 -5.10 10.17 19.24
N GLN A 48 -5.66 9.00 19.54
CA GLN A 48 -4.97 7.71 19.47
C GLN A 48 -5.96 6.62 19.08
N SER A 49 -5.54 5.63 18.29
CA SER A 49 -6.40 4.51 17.94
C SER A 49 -5.58 3.24 17.71
N LYS A 50 -6.10 2.12 18.22
CA LYS A 50 -5.73 0.75 17.84
C LYS A 50 -7.00 0.10 17.30
N ARG A 51 -7.07 -0.13 15.99
CA ARG A 51 -8.31 -0.38 15.22
C ARG A 51 -9.23 -1.45 15.85
N ASP A 52 -8.66 -2.51 16.44
CA ASP A 52 -9.45 -3.63 16.96
C ASP A 52 -9.60 -3.66 18.49
N ARG A 53 -9.11 -2.64 19.21
CA ARG A 53 -9.08 -2.66 20.69
C ARG A 53 -9.55 -1.36 21.36
N VAL A 54 -9.09 -0.20 20.89
CA VAL A 54 -9.36 1.08 21.57
C VAL A 54 -9.29 2.27 20.62
N VAL A 55 -10.16 3.25 20.83
CA VAL A 55 -10.11 4.57 20.20
C VAL A 55 -10.23 5.65 21.26
N ILE A 56 -9.35 6.65 21.20
CA ILE A 56 -9.36 7.82 22.08
C ILE A 56 -9.74 9.04 21.24
N LEU A 57 -10.85 9.67 21.62
CA LEU A 57 -11.42 10.86 20.99
C LEU A 57 -11.18 12.06 21.90
N GLY A 58 -10.74 13.18 21.34
CA GLY A 58 -10.57 14.43 22.07
C GLY A 58 -10.98 15.63 21.23
N CYS A 59 -11.19 16.77 21.86
CA CYS A 59 -11.58 17.99 21.15
C CYS A 59 -10.51 18.41 20.11
N ASP A 60 -10.93 18.95 18.96
CA ASP A 60 -10.05 19.53 17.92
C ASP A 60 -9.19 20.67 18.49
N ARG A 61 -9.73 21.42 19.47
CA ARG A 61 -9.01 22.46 20.22
C ARG A 61 -8.07 21.89 21.31
N GLY A 62 -7.96 20.58 21.46
CA GLY A 62 -7.06 19.91 22.41
C GLY A 62 -5.61 19.80 21.91
N GLY A 63 -4.64 20.11 22.78
CA GLY A 63 -3.20 20.11 22.49
C GLY A 63 -2.57 21.50 22.52
N VAL A 64 -1.25 21.56 22.32
CA VAL A 64 -0.46 22.80 22.29
C VAL A 64 0.27 22.89 20.94
N TYR A 65 0.35 24.08 20.35
CA TYR A 65 1.15 24.28 19.14
C TYR A 65 2.62 23.95 19.43
N ARG A 66 3.23 23.10 18.59
CA ARG A 66 4.68 22.89 18.64
C ARG A 66 5.37 24.21 18.28
N ASN A 67 6.18 24.74 19.20
CA ASN A 67 7.10 25.84 18.89
C ASN A 67 8.06 25.35 17.80
N ARG A 68 7.86 25.82 16.56
CA ARG A 68 8.90 25.75 15.55
C ARG A 68 9.92 26.82 15.91
N GLN A 69 10.91 26.46 16.73
CA GLN A 69 12.13 27.25 16.87
C GLN A 69 12.82 27.27 15.50
N LYS A 70 12.54 28.32 14.73
CA LYS A 70 13.45 28.78 13.68
C LYS A 70 14.55 29.54 14.42
N HIS A 71 15.80 29.13 14.21
CA HIS A 71 16.95 29.99 14.48
C HIS A 71 16.65 31.37 13.86
N MET A 72 16.57 32.39 14.70
CA MET A 72 16.43 33.77 14.26
C MET A 72 17.83 34.33 14.08
N ASP A 73 18.18 34.64 12.84
CA ASP A 73 19.12 35.71 12.58
C ASP A 73 18.38 37.03 12.79
N GLU A 74 18.97 37.87 13.64
CA GLU A 74 18.53 39.22 13.94
C GLU A 74 18.66 40.11 12.69
N SER A 75 17.54 40.38 12.01
CA SER A 75 17.24 41.67 11.35
C SER A 75 16.11 41.49 10.34
N SER A 76 14.87 41.73 10.76
CA SER A 76 13.83 42.36 9.93
C SER A 76 12.51 42.39 10.69
N SER A 77 12.18 43.58 11.17
CA SER A 77 10.86 43.98 11.63
C SER A 77 9.90 44.03 10.43
N GLU A 78 9.21 42.92 10.13
CA GLU A 78 8.07 42.97 9.20
C GLU A 78 6.85 42.20 9.71
N HIS A 79 5.70 42.86 9.54
CA HIS A 79 4.40 42.47 10.03
C HIS A 79 3.98 41.09 9.50
N SER A 80 4.07 40.06 10.35
CA SER A 80 3.49 38.76 10.04
C SER A 80 1.96 38.89 9.98
N ARG A 81 1.41 38.90 8.77
CA ARG A 81 -0.04 38.83 8.50
C ARG A 81 -0.61 37.57 9.18
N ARG A 82 -1.15 37.76 10.39
CA ARG A 82 -1.82 36.71 11.18
C ARG A 82 -3.07 36.24 10.42
N LYS A 83 -3.04 35.00 9.90
CA LYS A 83 -4.23 34.36 9.32
C LYS A 83 -5.30 34.20 10.40
N LYS A 84 -6.50 34.72 10.18
CA LYS A 84 -7.70 34.38 10.94
C LYS A 84 -8.10 32.93 10.59
N THR A 85 -7.63 31.95 11.33
CA THR A 85 -8.14 30.57 11.28
C THR A 85 -8.93 30.30 12.56
N GLY A 86 -10.20 29.92 12.43
CA GLY A 86 -11.17 29.77 13.54
C GLY A 86 -10.95 28.58 14.50
N SER A 87 -9.95 27.72 14.27
CA SER A 87 -9.54 26.67 15.20
C SER A 87 -8.16 27.04 15.77
N ARG A 88 -8.14 27.56 16.99
CA ARG A 88 -6.93 27.71 17.82
C ARG A 88 -6.92 26.57 18.83
N LEU A 89 -5.77 25.89 18.97
CA LEU A 89 -5.56 24.93 20.05
C LEU A 89 -5.58 25.69 21.40
N THR A 90 -6.44 25.27 22.33
CA THR A 90 -6.63 25.85 23.67
C THR A 90 -6.26 24.86 24.78
N ASN A 91 -5.60 23.74 24.43
CA ASN A 91 -5.33 22.65 25.35
C ASN A 91 -6.60 22.11 26.05
N CYS A 92 -7.71 22.02 25.30
CA CYS A 92 -8.98 21.53 25.81
C CYS A 92 -8.85 20.11 26.41
N PRO A 93 -9.35 19.87 27.65
CA PRO A 93 -9.13 18.62 28.37
C PRO A 93 -10.13 17.50 28.06
N PHE A 94 -11.16 17.77 27.24
CA PHE A 94 -12.16 16.77 26.83
C PHE A 94 -11.52 15.51 26.23
N GLU A 95 -11.87 14.36 26.80
CA GLU A 95 -11.42 13.04 26.36
C GLU A 95 -12.51 11.97 26.56
N ALA A 96 -12.80 11.23 25.50
CA ALA A 96 -13.70 10.09 25.48
C ALA A 96 -12.97 8.86 24.91
N VAL A 97 -13.28 7.68 25.43
CA VAL A 97 -12.61 6.43 25.05
C VAL A 97 -13.64 5.40 24.66
N GLY A 98 -13.50 4.84 23.46
CA GLY A 98 -14.18 3.64 23.03
C GLY A 98 -13.27 2.43 23.23
N LYS A 99 -13.69 1.42 24.00
CA LYS A 99 -12.98 0.15 24.15
C LYS A 99 -13.84 -0.99 23.62
N LYS A 100 -13.21 -1.98 22.98
CA LYS A 100 -13.91 -3.20 22.55
C LYS A 100 -13.98 -4.18 23.72
N ASP A 101 -15.20 -4.56 24.12
CA ASP A 101 -15.52 -5.48 25.21
C ASP A 101 -16.59 -6.46 24.73
N ASP A 102 -16.32 -7.77 24.84
CA ASP A 102 -17.21 -8.85 24.35
C ASP A 102 -17.77 -8.66 22.93
N GLY A 103 -16.95 -8.14 22.02
CA GLY A 103 -17.33 -7.94 20.62
C GLY A 103 -18.04 -6.61 20.34
N LEU A 104 -18.50 -5.90 21.37
CA LEU A 104 -19.14 -4.58 21.28
C LEU A 104 -18.17 -3.45 21.64
N TRP A 105 -18.43 -2.25 21.14
CA TRP A 105 -17.68 -1.06 21.46
C TRP A 105 -18.38 -0.26 22.56
N VAL A 106 -17.73 -0.14 23.72
CA VAL A 106 -18.25 0.59 24.88
C VAL A 106 -17.62 1.97 24.95
N LEU A 107 -18.44 3.01 24.98
CA LEU A 107 -18.02 4.41 25.13
C LEU A 107 -17.95 4.81 26.61
N THR A 108 -16.80 5.32 27.04
CA THR A 108 -16.57 5.87 28.39
C THR A 108 -16.03 7.29 28.30
N ILE A 109 -16.64 8.23 29.02
CA ILE A 109 -16.16 9.61 29.11
C ILE A 109 -15.12 9.70 30.22
N LYS A 110 -13.87 10.04 29.87
CA LYS A 110 -12.81 10.27 30.86
C LYS A 110 -12.85 11.68 31.41
N ASN A 111 -13.06 12.65 30.53
CA ASN A 111 -13.24 14.04 30.91
C ASN A 111 -14.26 14.69 29.98
N GLY A 112 -15.39 15.14 30.54
CA GLY A 112 -16.48 15.79 29.81
C GLY A 112 -16.39 17.32 29.80
N THR A 113 -15.37 17.91 30.43
CA THR A 113 -15.25 19.37 30.56
C THR A 113 -14.53 20.01 29.38
N HIS A 114 -14.91 21.25 29.08
CA HIS A 114 -14.30 22.08 28.04
C HIS A 114 -13.84 23.42 28.64
N ASN A 115 -12.73 23.95 28.13
CA ASN A 115 -12.16 25.22 28.59
C ASN A 115 -12.32 26.37 27.56
N HIS A 116 -13.31 26.25 26.69
CA HIS A 116 -13.62 27.22 25.64
C HIS A 116 -15.13 27.29 25.44
N GLU A 117 -15.63 28.34 24.81
CA GLU A 117 -17.05 28.46 24.45
C GLU A 117 -17.41 27.56 23.24
N PRO A 118 -18.71 27.19 23.09
CA PRO A 118 -19.23 26.54 21.90
C PRO A 118 -18.95 27.34 20.61
N LEU A 119 -18.77 26.63 19.50
CA LEU A 119 -18.68 27.21 18.15
C LEU A 119 -20.06 27.75 17.74
N LYS A 120 -20.14 29.07 17.52
CA LYS A 120 -21.36 29.75 17.08
C LYS A 120 -21.78 29.39 15.65
N ASP A 121 -20.81 29.13 14.77
CA ASP A 121 -21.05 28.68 13.41
C ASP A 121 -20.07 27.54 13.03
N ILE A 122 -20.63 26.36 12.75
CA ILE A 122 -19.87 25.18 12.35
C ILE A 122 -19.28 25.34 10.93
N SER A 123 -19.88 26.18 10.09
CA SER A 123 -19.50 26.39 8.68
C SER A 123 -18.09 26.98 8.54
N GLU A 124 -17.68 27.78 9.53
CA GLU A 124 -16.35 28.38 9.59
C GLU A 124 -15.27 27.35 9.98
N HIS A 125 -15.66 26.28 10.66
CA HIS A 125 -14.75 25.27 11.18
C HIS A 125 -14.10 24.43 10.05
N PRO A 126 -12.80 24.09 10.15
CA PRO A 126 -12.14 23.24 9.15
C PRO A 126 -12.81 21.88 8.90
N SER A 127 -13.58 21.35 9.87
CA SER A 127 -14.32 20.08 9.71
C SER A 127 -15.47 20.18 8.72
N ALA A 128 -16.14 21.32 8.58
CA ALA A 128 -17.25 21.52 7.64
C ALA A 128 -16.82 21.42 6.16
N ARG A 129 -15.49 21.45 5.91
CA ARG A 129 -14.89 21.30 4.58
C ARG A 129 -14.36 19.87 4.34
N ARG A 130 -14.65 18.92 5.23
CA ARG A 130 -14.34 17.50 5.04
C ARG A 130 -15.44 16.86 4.21
N PHE A 131 -15.06 15.90 3.38
CA PHE A 131 -16.01 15.10 2.62
C PHE A 131 -16.50 13.94 3.48
N SER A 132 -17.78 13.60 3.37
CA SER A 132 -18.37 12.39 3.92
C SER A 132 -17.77 11.14 3.27
N GLU A 133 -17.93 9.97 3.88
CA GLU A 133 -17.43 8.71 3.32
C GLU A 133 -18.01 8.43 1.91
N ARG A 134 -19.30 8.70 1.73
CA ARG A 134 -19.98 8.60 0.42
C ARG A 134 -19.41 9.56 -0.61
N GLU A 135 -19.11 10.79 -0.23
CA GLU A 135 -18.48 11.76 -1.14
C GLU A 135 -17.03 11.38 -1.48
N VAL A 136 -16.29 10.79 -0.54
CA VAL A 136 -14.92 10.30 -0.79
C VAL A 136 -14.93 9.12 -1.75
N LEU A 137 -15.91 8.22 -1.64
CA LEU A 137 -16.19 7.16 -2.60
C LEU A 137 -16.43 7.71 -4.02
N LEU A 138 -17.34 8.67 -4.14
CA LEU A 138 -17.62 9.33 -5.42
C LEU A 138 -16.39 10.06 -5.98
N ILE A 139 -15.57 10.69 -5.12
CA ILE A 139 -14.30 11.30 -5.53
C ILE A 139 -13.34 10.25 -6.07
N LYS A 140 -13.28 9.06 -5.48
CA LYS A 140 -12.45 7.94 -5.93
C LYS A 140 -12.90 7.47 -7.32
N GLU A 141 -14.18 7.13 -7.48
CA GLU A 141 -14.77 6.68 -8.75
C GLU A 141 -14.55 7.71 -9.88
N MET A 142 -14.89 8.98 -9.62
CA MET A 142 -14.69 10.04 -10.60
C MET A 142 -13.20 10.31 -10.91
N THR A 143 -12.31 10.04 -9.96
CA THR A 143 -10.86 10.13 -10.15
C THR A 143 -10.35 9.00 -11.04
N GLU A 144 -10.85 7.78 -10.86
CA GLU A 144 -10.56 6.62 -11.69
C GLU A 144 -11.07 6.82 -13.12
N SER A 145 -12.22 7.48 -13.29
CA SER A 145 -12.72 7.94 -14.60
C SER A 145 -11.94 9.12 -15.22
N GLY A 146 -10.83 9.56 -14.61
CA GLY A 146 -9.95 10.59 -15.17
C GLY A 146 -10.41 12.05 -15.00
N LEU A 147 -11.43 12.32 -14.17
CA LEU A 147 -11.95 13.69 -14.01
C LEU A 147 -11.01 14.60 -13.22
N LYS A 148 -10.94 15.88 -13.66
CA LYS A 148 -10.16 16.91 -12.98
C LYS A 148 -10.87 17.35 -11.69
N PRO A 149 -10.14 17.75 -10.62
CA PRO A 149 -10.74 18.12 -9.33
C PRO A 149 -11.83 19.20 -9.37
N ARG A 150 -11.75 20.15 -10.30
CA ARG A 150 -12.81 21.16 -10.51
C ARG A 150 -14.11 20.54 -11.05
N GLN A 151 -14.00 19.55 -11.93
CA GLN A 151 -15.16 18.82 -12.48
C GLN A 151 -15.78 17.92 -11.43
N ILE A 152 -14.94 17.23 -10.64
CA ILE A 152 -15.37 16.42 -9.50
C ILE A 152 -16.18 17.28 -8.51
N LEU A 153 -15.64 18.42 -8.09
CA LEU A 153 -16.32 19.31 -7.16
C LEU A 153 -17.63 19.87 -7.74
N LYS A 154 -17.67 20.16 -9.05
CA LYS A 154 -18.90 20.60 -9.72
C LYS A 154 -19.99 19.52 -9.65
N ARG A 155 -19.65 18.25 -9.85
CA ARG A 155 -20.59 17.12 -9.71
C ARG A 155 -21.02 16.89 -8.28
N LEU A 156 -20.10 16.96 -7.31
CA LEU A 156 -20.46 16.85 -5.89
C LEU A 156 -21.43 17.95 -5.44
N ARG A 157 -21.30 19.16 -5.98
CA ARG A 157 -22.24 20.26 -5.71
C ARG A 157 -23.61 20.08 -6.35
N GLN A 158 -23.74 19.23 -7.36
CA GLN A 158 -25.06 18.87 -7.92
C GLN A 158 -25.82 17.96 -6.95
N SER A 159 -25.12 17.06 -6.26
CA SER A 159 -25.70 16.18 -5.23
C SER A 159 -25.83 16.85 -3.85
N ASN A 160 -24.97 17.82 -3.54
CA ASN A 160 -24.93 18.54 -2.26
C ASN A 160 -24.62 20.03 -2.49
N PRO A 161 -25.65 20.88 -2.69
CA PRO A 161 -25.48 22.30 -2.97
C PRO A 161 -24.73 23.08 -1.88
N ASP A 162 -24.85 22.65 -0.62
CA ASP A 162 -24.28 23.33 0.55
C ASP A 162 -22.80 22.98 0.81
N LEU A 163 -22.16 22.28 -0.13
CA LEU A 163 -20.78 21.82 0.01
C LEU A 163 -19.77 22.98 -0.01
N LEU A 164 -19.24 23.31 1.18
CA LEU A 164 -18.22 24.36 1.42
C LEU A 164 -16.80 23.98 0.97
N SER A 165 -16.62 22.77 0.42
CA SER A 165 -15.32 22.28 -0.02
C SER A 165 -14.79 23.00 -1.26
N THR A 166 -13.46 23.11 -1.36
CA THR A 166 -12.73 23.74 -2.46
C THR A 166 -11.97 22.69 -3.28
N PRO A 167 -11.50 23.00 -4.51
CA PRO A 167 -10.70 22.06 -5.30
C PRO A 167 -9.46 21.56 -4.56
N LYS A 168 -8.87 22.37 -3.68
CA LYS A 168 -7.74 21.99 -2.83
C LYS A 168 -8.08 20.81 -1.92
N HIS A 169 -9.29 20.74 -1.38
CA HIS A 169 -9.69 19.61 -0.54
C HIS A 169 -9.82 18.33 -1.37
N VAL A 170 -10.33 18.41 -2.60
CA VAL A 170 -10.36 17.26 -3.52
C VAL A 170 -8.94 16.80 -3.85
N TYR A 171 -7.99 17.71 -4.06
CA TYR A 171 -6.57 17.35 -4.22
C TYR A 171 -6.01 16.61 -3.00
N ASN A 172 -6.33 17.08 -1.78
CA ASN A 172 -5.89 16.42 -0.54
C ASN A 172 -6.49 15.02 -0.40
N VAL A 173 -7.77 14.83 -0.76
CA VAL A 173 -8.41 13.50 -0.76
C VAL A 173 -7.75 12.61 -1.80
N LYS A 174 -7.55 13.07 -3.04
CA LYS A 174 -6.85 12.31 -4.08
C LYS A 174 -5.42 11.96 -3.68
N ALA A 175 -4.73 12.82 -2.93
CA ALA A 175 -3.40 12.52 -2.40
C ALA A 175 -3.47 11.43 -1.32
N LYS A 176 -4.43 11.50 -0.39
CA LYS A 176 -4.63 10.48 0.65
C LYS A 176 -5.06 9.13 0.08
N LEU A 177 -5.93 9.12 -0.94
CA LEU A 177 -6.35 7.91 -1.67
C LEU A 177 -5.14 7.23 -2.35
N ARG A 178 -4.25 8.02 -2.97
CA ARG A 178 -3.00 7.52 -3.56
C ARG A 178 -2.02 6.96 -2.54
N GLN A 179 -2.06 7.43 -1.31
CA GLN A 179 -1.22 6.96 -0.20
C GLN A 179 -1.83 5.76 0.55
N GLY A 180 -2.98 5.23 0.14
CA GLY A 180 -3.67 4.14 0.84
C GLY A 180 -4.23 4.53 2.22
N ASN A 181 -4.25 5.83 2.56
CA ASN A 181 -4.59 6.32 3.90
C ASN A 181 -6.10 6.49 4.15
N VAL A 182 -6.94 6.15 3.17
CA VAL A 182 -8.40 6.13 3.31
C VAL A 182 -8.87 4.71 3.03
N ALA A 183 -9.21 3.98 4.09
CA ALA A 183 -9.95 2.73 3.96
C ALA A 183 -11.38 3.09 3.55
N VAL A 184 -11.72 2.80 2.31
CA VAL A 184 -13.07 2.98 1.79
C VAL A 184 -13.75 1.62 1.89
N ARG A 185 -14.73 1.48 2.80
CA ARG A 185 -15.48 0.22 2.92
C ARG A 185 -16.50 0.10 1.79
N ASN A 186 -16.66 -1.13 1.28
CA ASN A 186 -17.67 -1.48 0.29
C ASN A 186 -19.07 -1.27 0.87
N PHE A 187 -19.84 -0.34 0.32
CA PHE A 187 -21.27 -0.27 0.57
C PHE A 187 -21.97 -1.44 -0.15
N LYS A 188 -22.55 -2.38 0.59
CA LYS A 188 -23.66 -3.21 0.08
C LYS A 188 -24.86 -2.28 -0.12
N SER A 189 -25.25 -2.04 -1.36
CA SER A 189 -26.43 -1.24 -1.70
C SER A 189 -27.71 -1.99 -1.29
N LEU A 190 -28.38 -1.52 -0.25
CA LEU A 190 -29.81 -1.75 -0.04
C LEU A 190 -30.55 -0.83 -1.03
N SER A 191 -30.96 -1.41 -2.16
CA SER A 191 -31.89 -0.78 -3.12
C SER A 191 -33.29 -1.31 -2.86
N THR A 192 -34.21 -0.41 -2.51
CA THR A 192 -35.64 -0.69 -2.34
C THR A 192 -36.41 -0.34 -3.62
N GLN A 193 -37.01 -1.39 -4.21
CA GLN A 193 -38.26 -1.45 -5.01
C GLN A 193 -38.44 -0.70 -6.34
N LYS A 194 -38.59 -1.48 -7.42
CA LYS A 194 -39.80 -1.76 -8.25
C LYS A 194 -39.27 -2.43 -9.56
N SER A 195 -39.76 -3.55 -10.09
CA SER A 195 -41.14 -3.98 -10.32
C SER A 195 -41.20 -5.48 -10.70
N PHE A 196 -42.33 -6.10 -10.35
CA PHE A 196 -42.88 -7.39 -10.76
C PHE A 196 -42.37 -8.02 -12.08
N VAL A 197 -41.89 -9.27 -12.03
CA VAL A 197 -42.48 -10.43 -12.76
C VAL A 197 -42.26 -11.70 -11.92
N ARG A 198 -43.34 -12.46 -11.76
CA ARG A 198 -43.48 -13.69 -10.99
C ARG A 198 -42.86 -14.85 -11.77
N ASN A 199 -41.94 -15.62 -11.19
CA ASN A 199 -41.75 -17.02 -11.54
C ASN A 199 -41.14 -17.80 -10.38
N ASN A 200 -41.82 -18.89 -10.02
CA ASN A 200 -41.49 -19.81 -8.94
C ASN A 200 -40.30 -20.69 -9.34
N TYR A 201 -39.18 -20.59 -8.62
CA TYR A 201 -38.25 -21.71 -8.43
C TYR A 201 -37.72 -21.66 -7.00
N SER A 202 -37.99 -22.73 -6.25
CA SER A 202 -37.39 -23.01 -4.95
C SER A 202 -35.88 -23.16 -5.13
N ALA A 203 -35.08 -22.27 -4.54
CA ALA A 203 -33.63 -22.41 -4.51
C ALA A 203 -33.15 -22.29 -3.06
N VAL A 204 -32.52 -23.37 -2.63
CA VAL A 204 -31.82 -23.57 -1.36
C VAL A 204 -30.90 -22.38 -1.07
N THR A 205 -31.04 -21.78 0.11
CA THR A 205 -30.14 -20.73 0.59
C THR A 205 -28.75 -21.31 0.85
N GLU A 206 -27.78 -21.01 -0.02
CA GLU A 206 -26.37 -21.27 0.25
C GLU A 206 -25.85 -20.32 1.37
N PRO A 207 -24.94 -20.79 2.26
CA PRO A 207 -24.42 -19.99 3.35
C PRO A 207 -23.46 -18.87 2.90
N SER A 208 -23.45 -17.76 3.66
CA SER A 208 -22.90 -16.44 3.34
C SER A 208 -21.37 -16.30 3.24
N TRP A 209 -20.60 -17.38 3.28
CA TRP A 209 -19.12 -17.35 3.21
C TRP A 209 -18.57 -17.43 1.78
N ARG A 210 -19.41 -17.62 0.76
CA ARG A 210 -19.00 -17.70 -0.66
C ARG A 210 -18.98 -16.36 -1.42
N GLN A 211 -19.10 -15.21 -0.76
CA GLN A 211 -19.22 -13.90 -1.43
C GLN A 211 -18.13 -12.88 -1.03
N CYS A 212 -16.88 -13.30 -0.99
CA CYS A 212 -15.75 -12.41 -1.21
C CYS A 212 -15.02 -12.94 -2.44
N ASN A 213 -15.03 -12.19 -3.55
CA ASN A 213 -14.15 -12.53 -4.66
C ASN A 213 -12.71 -12.49 -4.13
N PRO A 214 -11.94 -13.58 -4.23
CA PRO A 214 -10.57 -13.61 -3.77
C PRO A 214 -9.75 -12.56 -4.51
N GLN A 215 -8.79 -11.95 -3.81
CA GLN A 215 -7.97 -10.88 -4.38
C GLN A 215 -7.14 -11.43 -5.55
N ARG A 216 -7.14 -10.76 -6.70
CA ARG A 216 -6.29 -11.16 -7.83
C ARG A 216 -4.85 -10.71 -7.57
N VAL A 217 -3.91 -11.62 -7.84
CA VAL A 217 -2.48 -11.34 -7.73
C VAL A 217 -2.05 -10.53 -8.96
N PRO A 218 -1.47 -9.34 -8.79
CA PRO A 218 -1.07 -8.52 -9.93
C PRO A 218 0.22 -9.04 -10.57
N ASN A 219 0.37 -8.79 -11.86
CA ASN A 219 1.68 -8.77 -12.50
C ASN A 219 2.41 -7.47 -12.15
N LEU A 220 3.75 -7.48 -12.12
CA LEU A 220 4.53 -6.25 -12.04
C LEU A 220 5.14 -5.99 -13.42
N ILE A 221 4.66 -4.96 -14.11
CA ILE A 221 5.12 -4.62 -15.46
C ILE A 221 5.48 -3.14 -15.50
N GLY A 222 6.74 -2.83 -15.79
CA GLY A 222 7.22 -1.46 -15.93
C GLY A 222 7.04 -0.60 -14.67
N GLY A 223 7.21 -1.21 -13.50
CA GLY A 223 7.07 -0.54 -12.20
C GLY A 223 5.62 -0.28 -11.78
N ARG A 224 4.65 -0.92 -12.42
CA ARG A 224 3.24 -0.87 -12.03
C ARG A 224 2.71 -2.27 -11.75
N PHE A 225 1.95 -2.39 -10.68
CA PHE A 225 1.13 -3.58 -10.42
C PHE A 225 -0.11 -3.50 -11.31
N VAL A 226 -0.26 -4.49 -12.19
CA VAL A 226 -1.28 -4.54 -13.23
C VAL A 226 -2.09 -5.81 -13.06
N ASP A 227 -3.41 -5.66 -13.00
CA ASP A 227 -4.34 -6.79 -13.05
C ASP A 227 -4.32 -7.39 -14.46
N SER A 228 -4.10 -8.70 -14.55
CA SER A 228 -4.06 -9.36 -15.86
C SER A 228 -5.43 -9.35 -16.54
N GLN A 229 -5.41 -9.21 -17.87
CA GLN A 229 -6.58 -9.34 -18.75
C GLN A 229 -6.96 -10.80 -18.99
N SER A 230 -6.17 -11.76 -18.50
CA SER A 230 -6.47 -13.18 -18.59
C SER A 230 -7.79 -13.52 -17.89
N PHE A 231 -8.61 -14.30 -18.58
CA PHE A 231 -9.85 -14.87 -18.03
C PHE A 231 -9.61 -16.11 -17.17
N THR A 232 -8.40 -16.66 -17.21
CA THR A 232 -8.01 -17.86 -16.48
C THR A 232 -7.10 -17.50 -15.31
N SER A 233 -7.39 -18.09 -14.15
CA SER A 233 -6.61 -17.93 -12.94
C SER A 233 -6.53 -19.25 -12.17
N ILE A 234 -5.49 -19.37 -11.35
CA ILE A 234 -5.28 -20.46 -10.41
C ILE A 234 -5.59 -19.94 -9.01
N ASP A 235 -6.41 -20.68 -8.26
CA ASP A 235 -6.68 -20.37 -6.87
C ASP A 235 -5.47 -20.71 -5.99
N VAL A 236 -5.02 -19.74 -5.22
CA VAL A 236 -4.05 -19.93 -4.13
C VAL A 236 -4.84 -20.26 -2.88
N LEU A 237 -4.64 -21.47 -2.38
CA LEU A 237 -5.35 -21.99 -1.23
C LEU A 237 -4.52 -21.81 0.02
N ASN A 238 -5.17 -21.46 1.13
CA ASN A 238 -4.58 -21.66 2.44
C ASN A 238 -4.65 -23.15 2.78
N PRO A 239 -3.53 -23.88 2.88
CA PRO A 239 -3.57 -25.33 3.02
C PRO A 239 -4.16 -25.80 4.35
N ALA A 240 -4.15 -24.96 5.40
CA ALA A 240 -4.74 -25.30 6.69
C ALA A 240 -6.28 -25.20 6.69
N THR A 241 -6.85 -24.29 5.90
CA THR A 241 -8.30 -24.03 5.88
C THR A 241 -8.99 -24.43 4.58
N GLN A 242 -8.22 -24.71 3.54
CA GLN A 242 -8.68 -24.95 2.16
C GLN A 242 -9.48 -23.78 1.55
N GLN A 243 -9.41 -22.60 2.16
CA GLN A 243 -10.05 -21.38 1.64
C GLN A 243 -9.13 -20.69 0.62
N VAL A 244 -9.73 -20.07 -0.39
CA VAL A 244 -8.99 -19.30 -1.39
C VAL A 244 -8.50 -17.99 -0.76
N VAL A 245 -7.19 -17.77 -0.78
CA VAL A 245 -6.51 -16.55 -0.31
C VAL A 245 -6.47 -15.52 -1.43
N SER A 246 -6.05 -15.95 -2.63
CA SER A 246 -5.90 -15.09 -3.80
C SER A 246 -6.04 -15.87 -5.10
N GLN A 247 -6.17 -15.16 -6.22
CA GLN A 247 -6.23 -15.74 -7.56
C GLN A 247 -5.07 -15.26 -8.43
N VAL A 248 -4.26 -16.20 -8.88
CA VAL A 248 -3.08 -15.95 -9.71
C VAL A 248 -3.47 -16.02 -11.17
N PRO A 249 -3.27 -14.96 -11.97
CA PRO A 249 -3.61 -15.03 -13.38
C PRO A 249 -2.64 -15.92 -14.15
N LEU A 250 -3.15 -16.62 -15.16
CA LEU A 250 -2.30 -17.16 -16.22
C LEU A 250 -1.99 -16.03 -17.19
N THR A 251 -0.82 -15.40 -17.03
CA THR A 251 -0.43 -14.19 -17.77
C THR A 251 -0.50 -14.45 -19.26
N THR A 252 -1.08 -13.50 -20.00
CA THR A 252 -1.16 -13.61 -21.45
C THR A 252 0.22 -13.41 -22.08
N ASN A 253 0.43 -13.96 -23.28
CA ASN A 253 1.69 -13.75 -24.00
C ASN A 253 1.96 -12.24 -24.28
N GLU A 254 0.91 -11.44 -24.49
CA GLU A 254 1.04 -9.99 -24.69
C GLU A 254 1.58 -9.28 -23.44
N GLU A 255 1.08 -9.66 -22.26
CA GLU A 255 1.57 -9.14 -20.98
C GLU A 255 3.00 -9.61 -20.69
N PHE A 256 3.33 -10.86 -21.00
CA PHE A 256 4.70 -11.37 -20.92
C PHE A 256 5.64 -10.55 -21.81
N LYS A 257 5.29 -10.35 -23.08
CA LYS A 257 6.08 -9.53 -24.01
C LYS A 257 6.19 -8.07 -23.55
N ALA A 258 5.14 -7.53 -22.92
CA ALA A 258 5.20 -6.19 -22.31
C ALA A 258 6.19 -6.11 -21.15
N ALA A 259 6.27 -7.16 -20.31
CA ALA A 259 7.26 -7.27 -19.23
C ALA A 259 8.69 -7.33 -19.78
N VAL A 260 8.95 -8.20 -20.76
CA VAL A 260 10.26 -8.32 -21.43
C VAL A 260 10.65 -7.00 -22.11
N PHE A 261 9.73 -6.38 -22.85
CA PHE A 261 9.95 -5.09 -23.49
C PHE A 261 10.29 -4.00 -22.47
N SER A 262 9.59 -3.97 -21.32
CA SER A 262 9.89 -3.02 -20.26
C SER A 262 11.27 -3.24 -19.65
N ALA A 263 11.68 -4.50 -19.45
CA ALA A 263 13.01 -4.84 -18.96
C ALA A 263 14.09 -4.40 -19.95
N LYS A 264 13.94 -4.77 -21.23
CA LYS A 264 14.85 -4.37 -22.31
C LYS A 264 14.99 -2.86 -22.43
N ARG A 265 13.89 -2.12 -22.30
CA ARG A 265 13.89 -0.64 -22.35
C ARG A 265 14.60 -0.03 -21.14
N ALA A 266 14.47 -0.60 -19.95
CA ALA A 266 15.13 -0.11 -18.74
C ALA A 266 16.64 -0.42 -18.71
N PHE A 267 17.06 -1.50 -19.39
CA PHE A 267 18.42 -2.02 -19.31
C PHE A 267 19.53 -1.01 -19.64
N PRO A 268 19.51 -0.26 -20.77
CA PRO A 268 20.61 0.65 -21.10
C PRO A 268 20.87 1.71 -20.04
N LEU A 269 19.82 2.28 -19.45
CA LEU A 269 19.95 3.27 -18.37
C LEU A 269 20.46 2.62 -17.08
N TRP A 270 19.95 1.42 -16.77
CA TRP A 270 20.29 0.72 -15.54
C TRP A 270 21.74 0.18 -15.55
N ARG A 271 22.19 -0.42 -16.66
CA ARG A 271 23.59 -0.86 -16.86
C ARG A 271 24.58 0.29 -16.62
N ASN A 272 24.23 1.49 -17.09
CA ASN A 272 25.08 2.69 -16.99
C ASN A 272 24.92 3.44 -15.65
N THR A 273 23.99 3.04 -14.79
CA THR A 273 23.85 3.61 -13.44
C THR A 273 25.06 3.19 -12.60
N PRO A 274 25.78 4.10 -11.92
CA PRO A 274 26.96 3.74 -11.13
C PRO A 274 26.68 2.66 -10.08
N ILE A 275 27.60 1.72 -9.91
CA ILE A 275 27.43 0.58 -8.99
C ILE A 275 27.11 0.99 -7.55
N THR A 276 27.70 2.09 -7.08
CA THR A 276 27.44 2.66 -5.75
C THR A 276 25.99 3.15 -5.59
N THR A 277 25.35 3.60 -6.67
CA THR A 277 23.93 3.96 -6.67
C THR A 277 23.05 2.71 -6.60
N ARG A 278 23.42 1.65 -7.34
CA ARG A 278 22.72 0.36 -7.27
C ARG A 278 22.83 -0.27 -5.88
N GLN A 279 24.00 -0.19 -5.25
CA GLN A 279 24.23 -0.63 -3.87
C GLN A 279 23.36 0.11 -2.85
N ARG A 280 23.20 1.44 -2.97
CA ARG A 280 22.34 2.22 -2.06
C ARG A 280 20.88 1.73 -2.07
N ILE A 281 20.39 1.28 -3.23
CA ILE A 281 19.06 0.68 -3.34
C ILE A 281 19.01 -0.63 -2.55
N MET A 282 20.05 -1.48 -2.62
CA MET A 282 20.10 -2.72 -1.84
C MET A 282 20.17 -2.48 -0.32
N PHE A 283 20.92 -1.47 0.15
CA PHE A 283 20.93 -1.09 1.56
C PHE A 283 19.52 -0.69 2.05
N LYS A 284 18.82 0.12 1.26
CA LYS A 284 17.44 0.49 1.59
C LYS A 284 16.50 -0.72 1.51
N PHE A 285 16.68 -1.59 0.52
CA PHE A 285 15.87 -2.79 0.36
C PHE A 285 16.02 -3.75 1.55
N GLN A 286 17.26 -3.97 2.02
CA GLN A 286 17.56 -4.73 3.23
C GLN A 286 16.81 -4.16 4.46
N GLU A 287 16.85 -2.84 4.66
CA GLU A 287 16.13 -2.17 5.75
C GLU A 287 14.62 -2.42 5.66
N LEU A 288 14.05 -2.31 4.45
CA LEU A 288 12.63 -2.49 4.20
C LEU A 288 12.16 -3.94 4.43
N ILE A 289 12.96 -4.93 4.04
CA ILE A 289 12.67 -6.35 4.33
C ILE A 289 12.66 -6.57 5.85
N ARG A 290 13.64 -6.02 6.59
CA ARG A 290 13.68 -6.13 8.06
C ARG A 290 12.45 -5.47 8.70
N ARG A 291 12.02 -4.31 8.18
CA ARG A 291 10.81 -3.61 8.65
C ARG A 291 9.55 -4.45 8.50
N ASP A 292 9.40 -5.13 7.37
CA ASP A 292 8.17 -5.83 7.00
C ASP A 292 8.27 -7.37 7.11
N ILE A 293 9.29 -7.88 7.80
CA ILE A 293 9.57 -9.31 7.93
C ILE A 293 8.38 -10.10 8.51
N ASP A 294 7.67 -9.52 9.49
CA ASP A 294 6.48 -10.14 10.08
C ASP A 294 5.36 -10.32 9.05
N LYS A 295 5.18 -9.34 8.16
CA LYS A 295 4.14 -9.40 7.11
C LYS A 295 4.52 -10.44 6.05
N LEU A 296 5.79 -10.48 5.65
CA LEU A 296 6.31 -11.48 4.73
C LEU A 296 6.12 -12.89 5.29
N ALA A 297 6.54 -13.14 6.54
CA ALA A 297 6.40 -14.44 7.18
C ALA A 297 4.92 -14.87 7.28
N MET A 298 4.02 -13.96 7.66
CA MET A 298 2.58 -14.24 7.70
C MET A 298 1.98 -14.55 6.33
N CYS A 299 2.42 -13.85 5.28
CA CYS A 299 2.01 -14.15 3.90
C CYS A 299 2.43 -15.57 3.50
N ILE A 300 3.70 -15.92 3.72
CA ILE A 300 4.24 -17.25 3.41
C ILE A 300 3.46 -18.33 4.17
N THR A 301 3.24 -18.17 5.48
CA THR A 301 2.46 -19.14 6.26
C THR A 301 1.02 -19.27 5.76
N SER A 302 0.42 -18.19 5.27
CA SER A 302 -0.97 -18.21 4.78
C SER A 302 -1.13 -18.97 3.47
N GLU A 303 -0.19 -18.82 2.53
CA GLU A 303 -0.25 -19.44 1.20
C GLU A 303 0.44 -20.81 1.16
N HIS A 304 1.65 -20.94 1.73
CA HIS A 304 2.41 -22.19 1.75
C HIS A 304 2.01 -23.13 2.89
N GLY A 305 1.60 -22.60 4.05
CA GLY A 305 1.25 -23.40 5.23
C GLY A 305 2.41 -23.83 6.12
N LYS A 306 3.66 -23.47 5.81
CA LYS A 306 4.79 -23.75 6.72
C LYS A 306 4.63 -22.99 8.03
N ALA A 307 5.18 -23.54 9.11
CA ALA A 307 5.11 -22.91 10.43
C ALA A 307 5.72 -21.50 10.38
N LEU A 308 5.17 -20.57 11.16
CA LEU A 308 5.58 -19.16 11.11
C LEU A 308 7.09 -18.98 11.36
N LYS A 309 7.68 -19.78 12.24
CA LYS A 309 9.13 -19.79 12.50
C LYS A 309 9.95 -20.17 11.26
N ASP A 310 9.48 -21.13 10.48
CA ASP A 310 10.15 -21.54 9.24
C ASP A 310 9.98 -20.47 8.16
N ALA A 311 8.82 -19.80 8.12
CA ALA A 311 8.59 -18.66 7.25
C ALA A 311 9.50 -17.46 7.59
N TYR A 312 9.75 -17.18 8.88
CA TYR A 312 10.79 -16.20 9.25
C TYR A 312 12.17 -16.60 8.73
N SER A 313 12.52 -17.88 8.88
CA SER A 313 13.83 -18.38 8.44
C SER A 313 13.98 -18.29 6.92
N ASP A 314 12.93 -18.57 6.15
CA ASP A 314 12.85 -18.37 4.69
C ASP A 314 13.21 -16.93 4.31
N VAL A 315 12.54 -15.94 4.92
CA VAL A 315 12.81 -14.52 4.66
C VAL A 315 14.22 -14.12 5.09
N LEU A 316 14.68 -14.56 6.26
CA LEU A 316 16.03 -14.23 6.77
C LEU A 316 17.13 -14.77 5.85
N ARG A 317 17.00 -16.00 5.35
CA ARG A 317 17.99 -16.59 4.42
C ARG A 317 18.01 -15.87 3.07
N GLY A 318 16.87 -15.36 2.61
CA GLY A 318 16.83 -14.47 1.46
C GLY A 318 17.46 -13.10 1.74
N LEU A 319 17.19 -12.53 2.92
CA LEU A 319 17.74 -11.24 3.35
C LEU A 319 19.27 -11.26 3.41
N GLU A 320 19.89 -12.34 3.88
CA GLU A 320 21.35 -12.51 3.86
C GLU A 320 21.95 -12.37 2.46
N VAL A 321 21.23 -12.74 1.40
CA VAL A 321 21.69 -12.55 0.02
C VAL A 321 21.55 -11.09 -0.43
N VAL A 322 20.53 -10.38 0.04
CA VAL A 322 20.44 -8.92 -0.17
C VAL A 322 21.60 -8.22 0.53
N GLU A 323 21.97 -8.66 1.73
CA GLU A 323 23.13 -8.16 2.47
C GLU A 323 24.43 -8.44 1.73
N HIS A 324 24.57 -9.62 1.13
CA HIS A 324 25.68 -9.93 0.24
C HIS A 324 25.68 -9.01 -1.00
N ALA A 325 24.51 -8.72 -1.57
CA ALA A 325 24.37 -7.82 -2.72
C ALA A 325 24.84 -6.40 -2.41
N CYS A 326 24.69 -5.92 -1.17
CA CYS A 326 25.25 -4.64 -0.74
C CYS A 326 26.77 -4.56 -0.92
N GLY A 327 27.48 -5.70 -0.86
CA GLY A 327 28.93 -5.81 -1.07
C GLY A 327 29.39 -5.97 -2.53
N LEU A 328 28.48 -6.03 -3.51
CA LEU A 328 28.83 -6.42 -4.89
C LEU A 328 29.81 -5.49 -5.63
N ALA A 329 30.02 -4.25 -5.19
CA ALA A 329 30.96 -3.36 -5.89
C ALA A 329 32.39 -3.90 -5.97
N THR A 330 32.88 -4.48 -4.88
CA THR A 330 34.22 -5.09 -4.87
C THR A 330 34.24 -6.41 -5.64
N LEU A 331 33.14 -7.16 -5.62
CA LEU A 331 33.00 -8.43 -6.34
C LEU A 331 32.88 -8.26 -7.87
N GLN A 332 32.51 -7.07 -8.35
CA GLN A 332 32.43 -6.76 -9.78
C GLN A 332 33.76 -6.26 -10.37
N MET A 333 34.80 -6.06 -9.54
CA MET A 333 36.13 -5.67 -10.04
C MET A 333 36.66 -6.72 -11.04
N GLY A 334 37.24 -6.21 -12.12
CA GLY A 334 37.99 -7.01 -13.07
C GLY A 334 39.43 -7.24 -12.63
N GLU A 335 40.20 -7.85 -13.50
CA GLU A 335 41.62 -8.14 -13.28
C GLU A 335 42.46 -7.26 -14.21
N PHE A 336 43.67 -6.90 -13.78
CA PHE A 336 44.61 -6.11 -14.56
C PHE A 336 46.01 -6.71 -14.41
N VAL A 337 46.69 -6.93 -15.53
CA VAL A 337 48.08 -7.38 -15.59
C VAL A 337 48.82 -6.50 -16.57
N SER A 338 49.78 -5.72 -16.08
CA SER A 338 50.63 -4.87 -16.91
C SER A 338 51.71 -5.68 -17.63
N ASN A 339 52.06 -5.26 -18.86
CA ASN A 339 53.18 -5.79 -19.64
C ASN A 339 53.19 -7.32 -19.75
N VAL A 340 52.03 -7.92 -20.09
CA VAL A 340 51.92 -9.36 -20.37
C VAL A 340 52.83 -9.79 -21.53
N THR A 341 53.14 -8.85 -22.42
CA THR A 341 54.16 -8.95 -23.46
C THR A 341 54.63 -7.53 -23.76
N ASN A 342 55.85 -7.35 -24.25
CA ASN A 342 56.51 -6.06 -24.52
C ASN A 342 55.55 -4.92 -24.93
N GLY A 343 55.20 -4.05 -23.98
CA GLY A 343 54.37 -2.87 -24.20
C GLY A 343 52.85 -3.12 -24.29
N VAL A 344 52.37 -4.30 -23.90
CA VAL A 344 50.97 -4.72 -23.94
C VAL A 344 50.47 -5.00 -22.53
N ASP A 345 49.46 -4.25 -22.10
CA ASP A 345 48.70 -4.52 -20.88
C ASP A 345 47.47 -5.36 -21.18
N SER A 346 47.05 -6.17 -20.21
CA SER A 346 45.83 -6.99 -20.29
C SER A 346 44.91 -6.68 -19.13
N PHE A 347 43.61 -6.56 -19.41
CA PHE A 347 42.59 -6.33 -18.38
C PHE A 347 41.29 -7.04 -18.72
N SER A 348 40.50 -7.35 -17.69
CA SER A 348 39.15 -7.88 -17.82
C SER A 348 38.14 -6.93 -17.20
N ILE A 349 36.91 -6.90 -17.74
CA ILE A 349 35.80 -6.12 -17.20
C ILE A 349 34.58 -7.04 -17.08
N ARG A 350 33.88 -6.97 -15.95
CA ARG A 350 32.64 -7.71 -15.72
C ARG A 350 31.44 -6.86 -16.09
N GLU A 351 30.83 -7.17 -17.23
CA GLU A 351 29.65 -6.47 -17.72
C GLU A 351 28.34 -7.24 -17.44
N PRO A 352 27.20 -6.54 -17.27
CA PRO A 352 25.90 -7.19 -17.19
C PRO A 352 25.49 -7.80 -18.54
N LEU A 353 24.81 -8.94 -18.47
CA LEU A 353 24.37 -9.76 -19.61
C LEU A 353 23.20 -9.12 -20.38
N GLY A 354 22.25 -8.51 -19.68
CA GLY A 354 21.02 -8.01 -20.31
C GLY A 354 19.78 -8.22 -19.46
N VAL A 355 18.72 -8.72 -20.10
CA VAL A 355 17.52 -9.21 -19.41
C VAL A 355 17.79 -10.63 -18.93
N CYS A 356 17.64 -10.87 -17.63
CA CYS A 356 17.70 -12.18 -17.01
C CYS A 356 16.31 -12.59 -16.52
N ALA A 357 16.07 -13.89 -16.38
CA ALA A 357 14.85 -14.42 -15.81
C ALA A 357 15.12 -15.39 -14.66
N GLY A 358 14.21 -15.43 -13.70
CA GLY A 358 14.22 -16.36 -12.57
C GLY A 358 12.92 -17.12 -12.50
N ILE A 359 13.00 -18.44 -12.39
CA ILE A 359 11.84 -19.32 -12.22
C ILE A 359 12.00 -20.01 -10.87
N CYS A 360 11.06 -19.73 -9.96
CA CYS A 360 11.14 -20.16 -8.57
C CYS A 360 10.11 -21.26 -8.25
N PRO A 361 10.44 -22.22 -7.37
CA PRO A 361 9.50 -23.23 -6.89
C PRO A 361 8.65 -22.64 -5.75
N PHE A 362 7.69 -23.43 -5.29
CA PHE A 362 6.84 -23.05 -4.15
C PHE A 362 7.55 -23.21 -2.80
N ASP A 363 8.53 -24.11 -2.67
CA ASP A 363 9.06 -24.48 -1.34
C ASP A 363 9.64 -23.31 -0.53
N PHE A 364 10.16 -22.26 -1.19
CA PHE A 364 10.71 -21.07 -0.53
C PHE A 364 10.41 -19.79 -1.31
N PRO A 365 9.20 -19.22 -1.17
CA PRO A 365 8.68 -18.14 -2.02
C PRO A 365 9.28 -16.76 -1.71
N ALA A 366 10.15 -16.64 -0.69
CA ALA A 366 10.94 -15.44 -0.43
C ALA A 366 12.44 -15.66 -0.67
N MET A 367 13.03 -16.70 -0.09
CA MET A 367 14.46 -17.00 -0.18
C MET A 367 14.94 -17.13 -1.63
N ILE A 368 14.27 -17.94 -2.44
CA ILE A 368 14.74 -18.25 -3.80
C ILE A 368 14.64 -17.04 -4.74
N PRO A 369 13.54 -16.26 -4.76
CA PRO A 369 13.53 -14.97 -5.46
C PRO A 369 14.69 -14.06 -5.05
N LEU A 370 14.98 -13.97 -3.74
CA LEU A 370 16.06 -13.15 -3.20
C LEU A 370 17.47 -13.70 -3.51
N TRP A 371 17.60 -14.98 -3.83
CA TRP A 371 18.85 -15.53 -4.35
C TRP A 371 19.16 -15.05 -5.78
N MET A 372 18.13 -14.73 -6.55
CA MET A 372 18.25 -14.44 -7.97
C MET A 372 18.27 -12.95 -8.28
N PHE A 373 17.14 -12.26 -8.06
CA PHE A 373 16.97 -10.91 -8.61
C PHE A 373 17.88 -9.86 -7.95
N PRO A 374 18.13 -9.84 -6.63
CA PRO A 374 18.97 -8.81 -6.00
C PRO A 374 20.40 -8.81 -6.56
N ILE A 375 20.97 -10.01 -6.77
CA ILE A 375 22.30 -10.17 -7.38
C ILE A 375 22.26 -9.70 -8.83
N ALA A 376 21.28 -10.17 -9.62
CA ALA A 376 21.18 -9.81 -11.03
C ALA A 376 21.05 -8.30 -11.23
N VAL A 377 20.15 -7.63 -10.49
CA VAL A 377 19.92 -6.19 -10.63
C VAL A 377 21.09 -5.36 -10.14
N THR A 378 21.77 -5.79 -9.07
CA THR A 378 22.93 -5.06 -8.55
C THR A 378 24.14 -5.16 -9.48
N CYS A 379 24.29 -6.27 -10.20
CA CYS A 379 25.28 -6.40 -11.29
C CYS A 379 24.94 -5.54 -12.53
N GLY A 380 23.74 -4.95 -12.60
CA GLY A 380 23.29 -4.06 -13.68
C GLY A 380 22.37 -4.73 -14.70
N ASN A 381 21.89 -5.94 -14.45
CA ASN A 381 20.88 -6.61 -15.30
C ASN A 381 19.47 -6.12 -14.97
N THR A 382 18.53 -6.36 -15.87
CA THR A 382 17.09 -6.28 -15.57
C THR A 382 16.53 -7.69 -15.42
N PHE A 383 15.44 -7.85 -14.67
CA PHE A 383 15.00 -9.15 -14.20
C PHE A 383 13.51 -9.39 -14.43
N ILE A 384 13.18 -10.56 -14.97
CA ILE A 384 11.82 -11.10 -15.06
C ILE A 384 11.71 -12.25 -14.04
N LEU A 385 10.89 -12.08 -13.01
CA LEU A 385 10.65 -13.11 -12.00
C LEU A 385 9.34 -13.83 -12.28
N LYS A 386 9.40 -15.17 -12.36
CA LYS A 386 8.23 -16.05 -12.34
C LYS A 386 8.23 -16.84 -11.04
N PRO A 387 7.46 -16.40 -10.01
CA PRO A 387 7.28 -17.17 -8.79
C PRO A 387 6.39 -18.39 -9.05
N SER A 388 6.28 -19.28 -8.07
CA SER A 388 5.27 -20.34 -8.14
C SER A 388 3.87 -19.74 -8.03
N GLU A 389 2.97 -20.26 -8.86
CA GLU A 389 1.54 -19.99 -8.85
C GLU A 389 0.82 -20.48 -7.58
N LYS A 390 1.50 -21.26 -6.73
CA LYS A 390 0.94 -21.77 -5.48
C LYS A 390 1.00 -20.78 -4.32
N ASP A 391 2.02 -19.92 -4.29
CA ASP A 391 2.31 -19.02 -3.17
C ASP A 391 3.12 -17.77 -3.60
N PRO A 392 2.63 -16.96 -4.56
CA PRO A 392 3.39 -15.84 -5.11
C PRO A 392 3.39 -14.59 -4.22
N GLY A 393 2.59 -14.53 -3.16
CA GLY A 393 2.34 -13.32 -2.39
C GLY A 393 3.62 -12.71 -1.82
N ALA A 394 4.51 -13.54 -1.27
CA ALA A 394 5.80 -13.09 -0.74
C ALA A 394 6.68 -12.44 -1.82
N SER A 395 6.71 -13.00 -3.03
CA SER A 395 7.46 -12.43 -4.16
C SER A 395 6.91 -11.08 -4.61
N VAL A 396 5.58 -10.91 -4.63
CA VAL A 396 4.93 -9.64 -4.96
C VAL A 396 5.24 -8.58 -3.90
N MET A 397 5.15 -8.92 -2.61
CA MET A 397 5.52 -8.03 -1.51
C MET A 397 6.99 -7.60 -1.58
N LEU A 398 7.91 -8.53 -1.88
CA LEU A 398 9.33 -8.19 -2.07
C LEU A 398 9.53 -7.20 -3.22
N ALA A 399 8.75 -7.31 -4.30
CA ALA A 399 8.83 -6.38 -5.41
C ALA A 399 8.24 -4.99 -5.08
N GLU A 400 7.20 -4.92 -4.23
CA GLU A 400 6.71 -3.66 -3.65
C GLU A 400 7.81 -2.98 -2.85
N LEU A 401 8.49 -3.73 -1.98
CA LEU A 401 9.60 -3.23 -1.17
C LEU A 401 10.81 -2.81 -2.04
N ALA A 402 11.11 -3.54 -3.12
CA ALA A 402 12.16 -3.14 -4.06
C ALA A 402 11.82 -1.83 -4.80
N THR A 403 10.54 -1.66 -5.16
CA THR A 403 10.04 -0.41 -5.74
C THR A 403 10.13 0.74 -4.74
N GLU A 404 9.75 0.50 -3.47
CA GLU A 404 9.88 1.47 -2.38
C GLU A 404 11.36 1.82 -2.11
N ALA A 405 12.28 0.86 -2.28
CA ALA A 405 13.72 1.07 -2.17
C ALA A 405 14.28 1.99 -3.26
N GLY A 406 13.51 2.24 -4.32
CA GLY A 406 13.90 3.10 -5.45
C GLY A 406 14.45 2.33 -6.64
N LEU A 407 14.17 1.02 -6.74
CA LEU A 407 14.51 0.26 -7.93
C LEU A 407 13.75 0.85 -9.16
N PRO A 408 14.45 1.18 -10.27
CA PRO A 408 13.80 1.84 -11.39
C PRO A 408 12.73 0.99 -12.08
N ASN A 409 11.72 1.66 -12.63
CA ASN A 409 10.65 1.02 -13.38
C ASN A 409 11.19 0.11 -14.50
N GLY A 410 10.72 -1.12 -14.53
CA GLY A 410 11.12 -2.11 -15.52
C GLY A 410 12.40 -2.88 -15.18
N VAL A 411 13.17 -2.49 -14.15
CA VAL A 411 14.36 -3.26 -13.73
C VAL A 411 13.96 -4.59 -13.09
N LEU A 412 12.85 -4.63 -12.36
CA LEU A 412 12.21 -5.86 -11.91
C LEU A 412 10.79 -5.90 -12.48
N ASN A 413 10.42 -7.05 -13.04
CA ASN A 413 9.06 -7.36 -13.45
C ASN A 413 8.67 -8.74 -12.91
N ILE A 414 7.39 -8.95 -12.65
CA ILE A 414 6.82 -10.22 -12.21
C ILE A 414 5.74 -10.62 -13.21
N VAL A 415 5.84 -11.85 -13.69
CA VAL A 415 4.83 -12.49 -14.54
C VAL A 415 4.44 -13.82 -13.91
N HIS A 416 3.15 -14.12 -13.88
CA HIS A 416 2.61 -15.37 -13.34
C HIS A 416 2.18 -16.33 -14.45
N GLY A 417 2.18 -17.63 -14.19
CA GLY A 417 1.74 -18.63 -15.18
C GLY A 417 2.27 -20.01 -14.86
N THR A 418 2.20 -20.94 -15.80
CA THR A 418 2.71 -22.31 -15.62
C THR A 418 3.75 -22.61 -16.71
N ASP A 419 3.54 -23.68 -17.49
CA ASP A 419 4.47 -24.15 -18.51
C ASP A 419 4.53 -23.20 -19.71
N ASP A 420 3.44 -22.50 -20.00
CA ASP A 420 3.32 -21.51 -21.06
C ASP A 420 4.32 -20.36 -20.88
N ILE A 421 4.35 -19.74 -19.69
CA ILE A 421 5.28 -18.66 -19.35
C ILE A 421 6.71 -19.18 -19.20
N LEU A 422 6.90 -20.38 -18.65
CA LEU A 422 8.21 -21.02 -18.56
C LEU A 422 8.82 -21.25 -19.96
N ASN A 423 8.03 -21.73 -20.91
CA ASN A 423 8.42 -21.88 -22.31
C ASN A 423 8.70 -20.53 -22.95
N ALA A 424 7.83 -19.54 -22.75
CA ALA A 424 8.02 -18.20 -23.26
C ALA A 424 9.34 -17.57 -22.75
N ILE A 425 9.70 -17.77 -21.47
CA ILE A 425 10.98 -17.33 -20.91
C ILE A 425 12.16 -18.04 -21.61
N SER A 426 12.02 -19.33 -21.88
CA SER A 426 13.07 -20.16 -22.50
C SER A 426 13.30 -19.83 -23.97
N ASP A 427 12.26 -19.36 -24.66
CA ASP A 427 12.27 -19.09 -26.10
C ASP A 427 12.57 -17.62 -26.44
N ASP A 428 12.39 -16.68 -25.51
CA ASP A 428 12.50 -15.25 -25.82
C ASP A 428 13.95 -14.79 -26.04
N ASP A 429 14.27 -14.32 -27.25
CA ASP A 429 15.61 -13.88 -27.66
C ASP A 429 16.18 -12.70 -26.85
N ASP A 430 15.33 -11.89 -26.22
CA ASP A 430 15.79 -10.76 -25.41
C ASP A 430 16.28 -11.20 -24.02
N ILE A 431 15.84 -12.36 -23.54
CA ILE A 431 16.33 -12.98 -22.31
C ILE A 431 17.67 -13.67 -22.58
N LYS A 432 18.69 -13.29 -21.82
CA LYS A 432 20.10 -13.73 -22.00
C LYS A 432 20.54 -14.78 -20.99
N ALA A 433 19.91 -14.81 -19.82
CA ALA A 433 20.18 -15.82 -18.81
C ALA A 433 18.94 -16.21 -18.03
N ILE A 434 18.87 -17.48 -17.62
CA ILE A 434 17.79 -18.05 -16.81
C ILE A 434 18.41 -18.66 -15.56
N SER A 435 17.81 -18.39 -14.40
CA SER A 435 18.09 -19.14 -13.16
C SER A 435 16.85 -19.93 -12.80
N PHE A 436 16.99 -21.24 -12.65
CA PHE A 436 15.88 -22.12 -12.28
C PHE A 436 16.17 -22.83 -10.97
N VAL A 437 15.17 -22.90 -10.10
CA VAL A 437 15.19 -23.82 -8.96
C VAL A 437 13.89 -24.60 -8.96
N GLY A 438 13.99 -25.93 -8.89
CA GLY A 438 12.84 -26.81 -8.89
C GLY A 438 13.22 -28.26 -9.17
N PRO A 439 12.23 -29.12 -9.48
CA PRO A 439 12.46 -30.54 -9.70
C PRO A 439 13.39 -30.82 -10.88
N ASN A 440 14.19 -31.89 -10.77
CA ASN A 440 15.19 -32.27 -11.77
C ASN A 440 14.59 -32.45 -13.18
N ALA A 441 13.40 -33.06 -13.30
CA ALA A 441 12.74 -33.26 -14.59
C ALA A 441 12.42 -31.94 -15.31
N ALA A 442 11.88 -30.95 -14.58
CA ALA A 442 11.63 -29.62 -15.11
C ALA A 442 12.93 -28.87 -15.40
N GLY A 443 13.93 -29.00 -14.52
CA GLY A 443 15.26 -28.41 -14.72
C GLY A 443 15.94 -28.90 -15.99
N ALA A 444 15.95 -30.22 -16.23
CA ALA A 444 16.51 -30.81 -17.45
C ALA A 444 15.79 -30.32 -18.73
N TYR A 445 14.47 -30.16 -18.66
CA TYR A 445 13.67 -29.65 -19.76
C TYR A 445 14.02 -28.18 -20.09
N ILE A 446 14.01 -27.30 -19.09
CA ILE A 446 14.33 -25.87 -19.26
C ILE A 446 15.78 -25.71 -19.72
N TYR A 447 16.70 -26.47 -19.13
CA TYR A 447 18.12 -26.46 -19.48
C TYR A 447 18.34 -26.78 -20.95
N SER A 448 17.74 -27.87 -21.45
CA SER A 448 17.82 -28.27 -22.86
C SER A 448 17.23 -27.22 -23.78
N ARG A 449 16.04 -26.69 -23.45
CA ARG A 449 15.34 -25.69 -24.26
C ARG A 449 16.09 -24.35 -24.34
N ALA A 450 16.56 -23.84 -23.21
CA ALA A 450 17.31 -22.59 -23.11
C ALA A 450 18.68 -22.66 -23.80
N LEU A 451 19.35 -23.81 -23.75
CA LEU A 451 20.60 -24.03 -24.50
C LEU A 451 20.36 -23.99 -26.02
N GLY A 452 19.22 -24.48 -26.49
CA GLY A 452 18.84 -24.41 -27.91
C GLY A 452 18.76 -22.98 -28.45
N THR A 453 18.56 -21.98 -27.58
CA THR A 453 18.53 -20.56 -27.91
C THR A 453 19.79 -19.80 -27.44
N GLY A 454 20.83 -20.53 -27.02
CA GLY A 454 22.13 -19.97 -26.63
C GLY A 454 22.15 -19.19 -25.31
N LYS A 455 21.14 -19.38 -24.44
CA LYS A 455 21.06 -18.67 -23.15
C LYS A 455 21.97 -19.32 -22.11
N ARG A 456 22.54 -18.51 -21.23
CA ARG A 456 23.19 -19.01 -20.02
C ARG A 456 22.12 -19.51 -19.04
N ILE A 457 22.30 -20.69 -18.48
CA ILE A 457 21.34 -21.25 -17.51
C ILE A 457 22.07 -21.86 -16.32
N GLN A 458 21.48 -21.72 -15.13
CA GLN A 458 21.94 -22.30 -13.88
C GLN A 458 20.79 -22.87 -13.06
#